data_AF-A0AAD8LEC5-F1
#
_entry.id   AF-A0AAD8LEC5-F1
#
_cell.length_a   1.000
_cell.length_b   1.000
_cell.length_c   1.000
_cell.angle_alpha   90.00
_cell.angle_beta   90.00
_cell.angle_gamma   90.00
#
_symmetry.space_group_name_H-M   'P 1'
#
loop_
_entity.id
_entity.type
_entity.pdbx_description
1 polymer ?
#
loop_
_entity_poly.entity_id
_entity_poly.type
_entity_poly.pdbx_seq_one_letter_code
_entity_poly.pdbx_strand_id
1 'polypeptide(L)'
;MKSVQSSSYRDRTHEFLSISERLRKSLPPPNAVVGVNSSGGVGGGGSRSSVAFQSEFNKRASKIGYGIHHTSQKLAKLAKLAKRTSVFDDPTKEIQELTAVIKQDITALNSAVVDLQLLCNSQNESENVSSDTTTHSTTVVDNLKNRLMSTTKEFKDVLTMRTENLKVHENRRQLFSATTSKEASNPFVRQRPLANKSTASSSNSPPPWANDSSNSSPLFQRKQADTESQPLIQQQNQQQQMVPLQDSYMQSRAEALHNVESTIHELGSIFTQLATMVSQQGELAIRIDENMEDTLANVEGAQGQLMRYLNSISSNRWLMIKIFFVLIVFLMIFLFFVA
;
A
#
# COMPACT_ATOMS: atom_id res chain seq x y z
N MET A 1 -34.39 3.88 28.08
CA MET A 1 -33.49 2.77 27.69
C MET A 1 -34.12 2.07 26.49
N LYS A 2 -33.61 2.29 25.27
CA LYS A 2 -34.11 1.62 24.05
C LYS A 2 -33.47 0.23 23.97
N SER A 3 -34.28 -0.81 23.95
CA SER A 3 -33.85 -2.19 23.76
C SER A 3 -33.35 -2.39 22.33
N VAL A 4 -32.08 -2.76 22.18
CA VAL A 4 -31.51 -3.23 20.91
C VAL A 4 -32.07 -4.62 20.65
N GLN A 5 -32.93 -4.76 19.63
CA GLN A 5 -33.35 -6.07 19.12
C GLN A 5 -32.15 -6.73 18.44
N SER A 6 -31.64 -7.81 19.03
CA SER A 6 -30.65 -8.68 18.41
C SER A 6 -31.28 -9.43 17.24
N SER A 7 -30.89 -9.11 16.00
CA SER A 7 -31.22 -9.94 14.85
C SER A 7 -30.58 -11.33 15.03
N SER A 8 -31.40 -12.35 15.27
CA SER A 8 -30.95 -13.73 15.34
C SER A 8 -30.54 -14.18 13.94
N TYR A 9 -29.26 -14.07 13.61
CA TYR A 9 -28.69 -14.68 12.41
C TYR A 9 -28.77 -16.21 12.55
N ARG A 10 -29.82 -16.80 11.97
CA ARG A 10 -29.99 -18.25 11.91
C ARG A 10 -29.19 -18.75 10.71
N ASP A 11 -28.19 -19.58 10.95
CA ASP A 11 -27.42 -20.21 9.88
C ASP A 11 -28.33 -21.20 9.11
N ARG A 12 -28.66 -20.85 7.86
CA ARG A 12 -29.51 -21.65 6.96
C ARG A 12 -28.71 -22.42 5.92
N THR A 13 -27.38 -22.48 6.07
CA THR A 13 -26.49 -23.19 5.13
C THR A 13 -26.88 -24.67 5.01
N HIS A 14 -27.27 -25.30 6.12
CA HIS A 14 -27.72 -26.69 6.14
C HIS A 14 -29.06 -26.90 5.43
N GLU A 15 -30.00 -25.96 5.53
CA GLU A 15 -31.27 -26.02 4.81
C GLU A 15 -31.02 -25.93 3.30
N PHE A 16 -30.18 -24.98 2.88
CA PHE A 16 -29.79 -24.82 1.48
C PHE A 16 -29.09 -26.07 0.91
N LEU A 17 -28.13 -26.64 1.63
CA LEU A 17 -27.45 -27.89 1.25
C LEU A 17 -28.44 -29.06 1.12
N SER A 18 -29.39 -29.17 2.05
CA SER A 18 -30.41 -30.22 1.99
C SER A 18 -31.34 -30.09 0.78
N ILE A 19 -31.64 -28.86 0.36
CA ILE A 19 -32.47 -28.58 -0.82
C ILE A 19 -31.68 -28.85 -2.10
N SER A 20 -30.42 -28.43 -2.18
CA SER A 20 -29.57 -28.67 -3.35
C SER A 20 -29.30 -30.16 -3.56
N GLU A 21 -29.12 -30.94 -2.50
CA GLU A 21 -28.99 -32.40 -2.59
C GLU A 21 -30.28 -33.08 -3.06
N ARG A 22 -31.44 -32.61 -2.60
CA ARG A 22 -32.74 -33.13 -3.08
C ARG A 22 -32.95 -32.81 -4.55
N LEU A 23 -32.58 -31.60 -4.99
CA LEU A 23 -32.64 -31.22 -6.39
C LEU A 23 -31.70 -32.09 -7.24
N ARG A 24 -30.45 -32.29 -6.79
CA ARG A 24 -29.48 -33.18 -7.45
C ARG A 24 -29.99 -34.62 -7.59
N LYS A 25 -30.70 -35.13 -6.57
CA LYS A 25 -31.32 -36.46 -6.60
C LYS A 25 -32.60 -36.52 -7.46
N SER A 26 -33.25 -35.38 -7.69
CA SER A 26 -34.46 -35.25 -8.52
C SER A 26 -34.15 -35.09 -10.01
N LEU A 27 -32.91 -34.76 -10.39
CA LEU A 27 -32.44 -34.80 -11.78
C LEU A 27 -32.02 -36.24 -12.13
N PRO A 28 -32.50 -36.81 -13.25
CA PRO A 28 -32.09 -38.15 -13.68
C PRO A 28 -30.59 -38.17 -14.03
N PRO A 29 -29.90 -39.31 -13.84
CA PRO A 29 -28.47 -39.42 -14.15
C PRO A 29 -28.22 -39.25 -15.65
N PRO A 30 -27.13 -38.57 -16.07
CA PRO A 30 -26.76 -38.50 -17.47
C PRO A 30 -26.03 -39.79 -17.82
N ASN A 31 -26.77 -40.85 -18.15
CA ASN A 31 -26.25 -41.97 -18.93
C ASN A 31 -27.39 -42.82 -19.50
N ALA A 32 -27.93 -42.35 -20.63
CA ALA A 32 -28.49 -43.20 -21.65
C ALA A 32 -28.09 -42.61 -23.00
N VAL A 33 -27.13 -43.27 -23.63
CA VAL A 33 -26.66 -42.99 -24.98
C VAL A 33 -27.80 -43.30 -25.95
N VAL A 34 -28.38 -42.28 -26.57
CA VAL A 34 -29.17 -42.43 -27.80
C VAL A 34 -28.62 -41.41 -28.78
N GLY A 35 -27.94 -41.92 -29.81
CA GLY A 35 -27.42 -41.13 -30.90
C GLY A 35 -28.56 -40.42 -31.63
N VAL A 36 -28.52 -39.09 -31.61
CA VAL A 36 -29.17 -38.26 -32.60
C VAL A 36 -28.07 -37.43 -33.24
N ASN A 37 -27.76 -37.75 -34.49
CA ASN A 37 -27.02 -36.88 -35.38
C ASN A 37 -27.79 -35.56 -35.50
N SER A 38 -27.27 -34.51 -34.85
CA SER A 38 -27.57 -33.13 -35.19
C SER A 38 -26.26 -32.45 -35.59
N SER A 39 -25.91 -32.63 -36.85
CA SER A 39 -25.08 -31.69 -37.60
C SER A 39 -25.79 -30.33 -37.60
N GLY A 40 -25.40 -29.46 -36.68
CA GLY A 40 -25.97 -28.11 -36.58
C GLY A 40 -25.17 -27.21 -35.65
N GLY A 41 -24.35 -26.35 -36.26
CA GLY A 41 -23.99 -25.05 -35.69
C GLY A 41 -22.91 -25.03 -34.61
N VAL A 42 -21.67 -24.88 -35.04
CA VAL A 42 -20.59 -24.28 -34.24
C VAL A 42 -21.02 -22.86 -33.85
N GLY A 43 -21.33 -22.64 -32.58
CA GLY A 43 -21.67 -21.32 -32.02
C GLY A 43 -21.14 -21.08 -30.59
N GLY A 44 -20.22 -21.93 -30.10
CA GLY A 44 -19.71 -21.90 -28.72
C GLY A 44 -18.46 -21.04 -28.49
N GLY A 45 -18.12 -20.13 -29.41
CA GLY A 45 -16.87 -19.34 -29.35
C GLY A 45 -16.88 -18.18 -28.34
N GLY A 46 -18.04 -17.56 -28.10
CA GLY A 46 -18.13 -16.32 -27.30
C GLY A 46 -17.90 -16.51 -25.80
N SER A 47 -18.41 -17.59 -25.21
CA SER A 47 -18.35 -17.80 -23.75
C SER A 47 -16.93 -18.12 -23.26
N ARG A 48 -16.14 -18.88 -24.03
CA ARG A 48 -14.73 -19.16 -23.68
C ARG A 48 -13.85 -17.91 -23.78
N SER A 49 -14.11 -17.03 -24.76
CA SER A 49 -13.37 -15.78 -24.92
C SER A 49 -13.65 -14.79 -23.79
N SER A 50 -14.91 -14.68 -23.36
CA SER A 50 -15.30 -13.80 -22.25
C SER A 50 -14.68 -14.25 -20.92
N VAL A 51 -14.71 -15.56 -20.61
CA VAL A 51 -14.09 -16.11 -19.40
C VAL A 51 -12.57 -15.95 -19.42
N ALA A 52 -11.93 -16.18 -20.57
CA ALA A 52 -10.48 -15.97 -20.72
C ALA A 52 -10.11 -14.49 -20.51
N PHE A 53 -10.90 -13.56 -21.04
CA PHE A 53 -10.68 -12.12 -20.84
C PHE A 53 -10.86 -11.70 -19.38
N GLN A 54 -11.92 -12.15 -18.71
CA GLN A 54 -12.13 -11.84 -17.29
C GLN A 54 -10.99 -12.37 -16.42
N SER A 55 -10.47 -13.56 -16.76
CA SER A 55 -9.30 -14.14 -16.11
C SER A 55 -8.04 -13.29 -16.32
N GLU A 56 -7.81 -12.78 -17.52
CA GLU A 56 -6.67 -11.91 -17.83
C GLU A 56 -6.79 -10.54 -17.13
N PHE A 57 -7.98 -9.94 -17.14
CA PHE A 57 -8.26 -8.71 -16.38
C PHE A 57 -7.97 -8.90 -14.89
N ASN A 58 -8.56 -9.94 -14.28
CA ASN A 58 -8.38 -10.22 -12.85
C ASN A 58 -6.91 -10.49 -12.50
N LYS A 59 -6.18 -11.19 -13.36
CA LYS A 59 -4.74 -11.46 -13.18
C LYS A 59 -3.91 -10.17 -13.22
N ARG A 60 -4.20 -9.27 -14.17
CA ARG A 60 -3.53 -7.96 -14.27
C ARG A 60 -3.88 -7.07 -13.07
N ALA A 61 -5.16 -6.98 -12.72
CA ALA A 61 -5.64 -6.21 -11.56
C ALA A 61 -5.00 -6.71 -10.25
N SER A 62 -4.92 -8.03 -10.05
CA SER A 62 -4.26 -8.64 -8.88
C SER A 62 -2.77 -8.29 -8.82
N LYS A 63 -2.05 -8.40 -9.95
CA LYS A 63 -0.63 -8.03 -10.03
C LYS A 63 -0.40 -6.56 -9.69
N ILE A 64 -1.24 -5.65 -10.19
CA ILE A 64 -1.18 -4.22 -9.87
C ILE A 64 -1.46 -4.00 -8.38
N GLY A 65 -2.51 -4.61 -7.84
CA GLY A 65 -2.86 -4.49 -6.42
C GLY A 65 -1.76 -4.98 -5.48
N TYR A 66 -1.10 -6.09 -5.84
CA TYR A 66 0.09 -6.58 -5.13
C TYR A 66 1.26 -5.61 -5.24
N GLY A 67 1.54 -5.11 -6.45
CA GLY A 67 2.60 -4.14 -6.68
C GLY A 67 2.41 -2.86 -5.87
N ILE A 68 1.20 -2.26 -5.86
CA ILE A 68 0.88 -1.10 -5.03
C ILE A 68 1.15 -1.38 -3.55
N HIS A 69 0.73 -2.54 -3.04
CA HIS A 69 0.96 -2.90 -1.65
C HIS A 69 2.45 -3.03 -1.34
N HIS A 70 3.21 -3.73 -2.18
CA HIS A 70 4.65 -3.87 -2.00
C HIS A 70 5.38 -2.51 -2.04
N THR A 71 5.00 -1.62 -2.96
CA THR A 71 5.53 -0.25 -3.03
C THR A 71 5.19 0.54 -1.77
N SER A 72 3.97 0.42 -1.24
CA SER A 72 3.57 1.08 0.01
C SER A 72 4.41 0.62 1.21
N GLN A 73 4.83 -0.66 1.26
CA GLN A 73 5.72 -1.16 2.31
C GLN A 73 7.12 -0.55 2.21
N LYS A 74 7.69 -0.46 1.00
CA LYS A 74 8.97 0.22 0.76
C LYS A 74 8.89 1.70 1.15
N LEU A 75 7.78 2.34 0.80
CA LEU A 75 7.50 3.73 1.15
C LEU A 75 7.43 3.93 2.67
N ALA A 76 6.79 3.03 3.41
CA ALA A 76 6.78 3.09 4.87
C ALA A 76 8.20 2.96 5.46
N LYS A 77 9.07 2.14 4.86
CA LYS A 77 10.49 2.06 5.24
C LYS A 77 11.22 3.37 4.91
N LEU A 78 11.03 3.93 3.72
CA LEU A 78 11.57 5.22 3.31
C LEU A 78 11.15 6.33 4.27
N ALA A 79 9.88 6.37 4.67
CA ALA A 79 9.35 7.35 5.62
C ALA A 79 10.06 7.28 6.98
N LYS A 80 10.36 6.06 7.47
CA LYS A 80 11.13 5.88 8.71
C LYS A 80 12.56 6.41 8.58
N LEU A 81 13.22 6.14 7.45
CA LEU A 81 14.58 6.61 7.18
C LEU A 81 14.63 8.13 7.00
N ALA A 82 13.65 8.69 6.29
CA ALA A 82 13.50 10.13 6.08
C ALA A 82 13.24 10.89 7.39
N LYS A 83 12.69 10.24 8.42
CA LYS A 83 12.56 10.80 9.79
C LYS A 83 13.85 10.66 10.61
N ARG A 84 14.60 9.57 10.45
CA ARG A 84 15.86 9.29 11.18
C ARG A 84 17.06 10.03 10.59
N THR A 85 16.98 11.36 10.50
CA THR A 85 18.08 12.17 9.93
C THR A 85 19.14 12.48 10.99
N SER A 86 20.14 11.59 11.14
CA SER A 86 21.30 11.81 12.01
C SER A 86 22.38 12.61 11.29
N VAL A 87 23.13 13.44 12.02
CA VAL A 87 24.27 14.23 11.48
C VAL A 87 25.48 13.36 11.19
N PHE A 88 25.64 12.29 11.98
CA PHE A 88 26.84 11.46 11.99
C PHE A 88 26.65 10.14 11.24
N ASP A 89 25.39 9.80 10.93
CA ASP A 89 25.02 8.58 10.21
C ASP A 89 23.82 8.91 9.31
N ASP A 90 24.10 9.51 8.16
CA ASP A 90 23.08 9.92 7.20
C ASP A 90 22.80 8.78 6.22
N PRO A 91 21.59 8.17 6.24
CA PRO A 91 21.22 7.08 5.35
C PRO A 91 20.93 7.54 3.91
N THR A 92 21.73 8.47 3.37
CA THR A 92 21.48 9.09 2.07
C THR A 92 21.52 8.09 0.92
N LYS A 93 22.42 7.10 0.95
CA LYS A 93 22.50 6.05 -0.07
C LYS A 93 21.27 5.15 -0.07
N GLU A 94 20.89 4.61 1.10
CA GLU A 94 19.70 3.74 1.22
C GLU A 94 18.43 4.47 0.80
N ILE A 95 18.33 5.75 1.14
CA ILE A 95 17.18 6.57 0.75
C ILE A 95 17.17 6.83 -0.76
N GLN A 96 18.31 7.10 -1.39
CA GLN A 96 18.39 7.25 -2.85
C GLN A 96 17.99 5.95 -3.57
N GLU A 97 18.51 4.81 -3.11
CA GLU A 97 18.16 3.49 -3.66
C GLU A 97 16.65 3.20 -3.55
N LEU A 98 16.08 3.40 -2.35
CA LEU A 98 14.64 3.21 -2.15
C LEU A 98 13.81 4.20 -2.96
N THR A 99 14.25 5.45 -3.09
CA THR A 99 13.58 6.47 -3.92
C THR A 99 13.56 6.05 -5.39
N ALA A 100 14.69 5.58 -5.92
CA ALA A 100 14.78 5.12 -7.31
C ALA A 100 13.89 3.90 -7.57
N VAL A 101 13.89 2.92 -6.65
CA VAL A 101 13.06 1.72 -6.75
C VAL A 101 11.57 2.07 -6.66
N ILE A 102 11.16 2.90 -5.71
CA ILE A 102 9.75 3.32 -5.55
C ILE A 102 9.29 4.13 -6.77
N LYS A 103 10.15 5.02 -7.29
CA LYS A 103 9.89 5.76 -8.52
C LYS A 103 9.61 4.79 -9.68
N GLN A 104 10.50 3.83 -9.91
CA GLN A 104 10.32 2.82 -10.96
C GLN A 104 9.03 2.02 -10.77
N ASP A 105 8.75 1.58 -9.54
CA ASP A 105 7.53 0.83 -9.22
C ASP A 105 6.28 1.67 -9.53
N ILE A 106 6.22 2.96 -9.11
CA ILE A 106 5.08 3.84 -9.36
C ILE A 106 4.87 4.10 -10.86
N THR A 107 5.94 4.36 -11.62
CA THR A 107 5.85 4.55 -13.07
C THR A 107 5.32 3.30 -13.77
N ALA A 108 5.82 2.12 -13.40
CA ALA A 108 5.36 0.85 -13.95
C ALA A 108 3.89 0.56 -13.57
N LEU A 109 3.50 0.85 -12.33
CA LEU A 109 2.13 0.71 -11.86
C LEU A 109 1.17 1.67 -12.58
N ASN A 110 1.58 2.92 -12.80
CA ASN A 110 0.79 3.90 -13.54
C ASN A 110 0.51 3.42 -14.98
N SER A 111 1.54 2.96 -15.69
CA SER A 111 1.37 2.38 -17.02
C SER A 111 0.44 1.17 -17.00
N ALA A 112 0.61 0.27 -16.04
CA ALA A 112 -0.23 -0.92 -15.93
C ALA A 112 -1.71 -0.61 -15.63
N VAL A 113 -1.97 0.44 -14.84
CA VAL A 113 -3.33 0.92 -14.56
C VAL A 113 -3.96 1.55 -15.80
N VAL A 114 -3.20 2.35 -16.57
CA VAL A 114 -3.65 2.89 -17.86
C VAL A 114 -4.00 1.76 -18.83
N ASP A 115 -3.13 0.76 -18.97
CA ASP A 115 -3.37 -0.40 -19.83
C ASP A 115 -4.61 -1.19 -19.38
N LEU A 116 -4.80 -1.36 -18.07
CA LEU A 116 -5.98 -2.03 -17.52
C LEU A 116 -7.27 -1.25 -17.81
N GLN A 117 -7.22 0.09 -17.77
CA GLN A 117 -8.35 0.93 -18.14
C GLN A 117 -8.68 0.83 -19.63
N LEU A 118 -7.67 0.81 -20.51
CA LEU A 118 -7.89 0.61 -21.95
C LEU A 118 -8.58 -0.72 -22.23
N LEU A 119 -8.17 -1.80 -21.55
CA LEU A 119 -8.84 -3.10 -21.62
C LEU A 119 -10.30 -3.01 -21.16
N CYS A 120 -10.56 -2.34 -20.03
CA CYS A 120 -11.92 -2.14 -19.52
C CYS A 120 -12.80 -1.37 -20.52
N ASN A 121 -12.27 -0.31 -21.14
CA ASN A 121 -13.02 0.48 -22.12
C ASN A 121 -13.30 -0.32 -23.39
N SER A 122 -12.34 -1.11 -23.89
CA SER A 122 -12.53 -1.98 -25.07
C SER A 122 -13.60 -3.07 -24.84
N GLN A 123 -13.71 -3.57 -23.61
CA GLN A 123 -14.73 -4.53 -23.20
C GLN A 123 -16.13 -3.89 -23.24
N ASN A 124 -16.26 -2.65 -22.77
CA ASN A 124 -17.54 -1.94 -22.71
C ASN A 124 -18.11 -1.60 -24.09
N GLU A 125 -17.26 -1.48 -25.10
CA GLU A 125 -17.67 -1.23 -26.50
C GLU A 125 -18.20 -2.51 -27.18
N SER A 126 -17.92 -3.69 -26.60
CA SER A 126 -18.40 -4.97 -27.11
C SER A 126 -19.82 -5.25 -26.58
N GLU A 127 -20.83 -5.17 -27.46
CA GLU A 127 -22.28 -5.24 -27.20
C GLU A 127 -22.81 -6.51 -26.46
N ASN A 128 -21.95 -7.48 -26.12
CA ASN A 128 -22.33 -8.79 -25.56
C ASN A 128 -21.88 -9.03 -24.10
N VAL A 129 -21.40 -8.00 -23.38
CA VAL A 129 -20.88 -8.15 -22.02
C VAL A 129 -21.97 -7.81 -20.99
N SER A 130 -22.12 -8.64 -19.96
CA SER A 130 -23.04 -8.38 -18.85
C SER A 130 -22.68 -7.08 -18.12
N SER A 131 -23.67 -6.22 -17.92
CA SER A 131 -23.56 -4.95 -17.18
C SER A 131 -22.74 -5.10 -15.88
N ASP A 132 -23.05 -6.14 -15.10
CA ASP A 132 -22.39 -6.43 -13.82
C ASP A 132 -20.86 -6.58 -13.94
N THR A 133 -20.39 -7.19 -15.03
CA THR A 133 -18.95 -7.42 -15.27
C THR A 133 -18.23 -6.12 -15.62
N THR A 134 -18.88 -5.26 -16.39
CA THR A 134 -18.39 -3.93 -16.73
C THR A 134 -18.34 -3.04 -15.49
N THR A 135 -19.39 -3.01 -14.67
CA THR A 135 -19.43 -2.25 -13.41
C THR A 135 -18.35 -2.73 -12.44
N HIS A 136 -18.20 -4.05 -12.29
CA HIS A 136 -17.15 -4.63 -11.46
C HIS A 136 -15.75 -4.24 -11.94
N SER A 137 -15.46 -4.40 -13.24
CA SER A 137 -14.14 -4.11 -13.81
C SER A 137 -13.78 -2.63 -13.66
N THR A 138 -14.75 -1.74 -13.91
CA THR A 138 -14.60 -0.29 -13.71
C THR A 138 -14.30 0.03 -12.24
N THR A 139 -15.07 -0.53 -11.31
CA THR A 139 -14.88 -0.35 -9.86
C THR A 139 -13.50 -0.79 -9.38
N VAL A 140 -13.01 -1.93 -9.89
CA VAL A 140 -11.67 -2.45 -9.57
C VAL A 140 -10.59 -1.50 -10.07
N VAL A 141 -10.70 -1.04 -11.32
CA VAL A 141 -9.76 -0.08 -11.90
C VAL A 141 -9.72 1.22 -11.08
N ASP A 142 -10.88 1.72 -10.66
CA ASP A 142 -10.97 2.97 -9.90
C ASP A 142 -10.43 2.82 -8.48
N ASN A 143 -10.65 1.66 -7.84
CA ASN A 143 -10.00 1.34 -6.57
C ASN A 143 -8.47 1.33 -6.69
N LEU A 144 -7.94 0.72 -7.75
CA LEU A 144 -6.50 0.68 -8.00
C LEU A 144 -5.92 2.07 -8.26
N LYS A 145 -6.61 2.91 -9.04
CA LYS A 145 -6.22 4.31 -9.27
C LYS A 145 -6.16 5.10 -7.96
N ASN A 146 -7.19 5.02 -7.12
CA ASN A 146 -7.22 5.73 -5.84
C ASN A 146 -6.10 5.28 -4.89
N ARG A 147 -5.82 3.97 -4.84
CA ARG A 147 -4.72 3.43 -4.03
C ARG A 147 -3.35 3.87 -4.56
N LEU A 148 -3.16 3.88 -5.88
CA LEU A 148 -1.93 4.36 -6.51
C LEU A 148 -1.73 5.86 -6.28
N MET A 149 -2.80 6.65 -6.41
CA MET A 149 -2.79 8.09 -6.14
C MET A 149 -2.41 8.38 -4.69
N SER A 150 -3.00 7.64 -3.75
CA SER A 150 -2.68 7.75 -2.32
C SER A 150 -1.22 7.41 -2.03
N THR A 151 -0.71 6.32 -2.61
CA THR A 151 0.70 5.90 -2.48
C THR A 151 1.65 6.93 -3.08
N THR A 152 1.28 7.51 -4.23
CA THR A 152 2.06 8.54 -4.94
C THR A 152 2.11 9.84 -4.12
N LYS A 153 0.99 10.21 -3.50
CA LYS A 153 0.91 11.36 -2.59
C LYS A 153 1.81 11.16 -1.37
N GLU A 154 1.70 10.01 -0.69
CA GLU A 154 2.55 9.70 0.47
C GLU A 154 4.03 9.71 0.09
N PHE A 155 4.38 9.22 -1.10
CA PHE A 155 5.76 9.28 -1.60
C PHE A 155 6.25 10.72 -1.77
N LYS A 156 5.45 11.59 -2.40
CA LYS A 156 5.76 13.01 -2.51
C LYS A 156 5.94 13.66 -1.14
N ASP A 157 5.09 13.34 -0.17
CA ASP A 157 5.15 13.91 1.18
C ASP A 157 6.45 13.50 1.90
N VAL A 158 6.84 12.23 1.79
CA VAL A 158 8.10 11.71 2.36
C VAL A 158 9.33 12.36 1.72
N LEU A 159 9.32 12.55 0.40
CA LEU A 159 10.39 13.24 -0.32
C LEU A 159 10.49 14.72 0.08
N THR A 160 9.35 15.40 0.23
CA THR A 160 9.29 16.80 0.68
C THR A 160 9.86 16.95 2.10
N MET A 161 9.45 16.06 3.02
CA MET A 161 9.98 16.00 4.38
C MET A 161 11.49 15.78 4.40
N ARG A 162 12.01 14.91 3.51
CA ARG A 162 13.45 14.70 3.37
C ARG A 162 14.17 15.97 2.91
N THR A 163 13.64 16.65 1.90
CA THR A 163 14.21 17.91 1.39
C THR A 163 14.28 18.97 2.48
N GLU A 164 13.20 19.11 3.26
CA GLU A 164 13.16 20.01 4.41
C GLU A 164 14.21 19.66 5.46
N ASN A 165 14.27 18.38 5.88
CA ASN A 165 15.29 17.92 6.82
C ASN A 165 16.70 18.19 6.30
N LEU A 166 16.95 17.93 5.01
CA LEU A 166 18.27 18.16 4.42
C LEU A 166 18.66 19.64 4.49
N LYS A 167 17.72 20.54 4.22
CA LYS A 167 17.91 22.00 4.29
C LYS A 167 18.16 22.50 5.71
N VAL A 168 17.42 21.98 6.70
CA VAL A 168 17.61 22.33 8.13
C VAL A 168 19.02 21.97 8.59
N HIS A 169 19.47 20.77 8.24
CA HIS A 169 20.82 20.30 8.56
C HIS A 169 21.91 21.11 7.84
N GLU A 170 21.69 21.49 6.59
CA GLU A 170 22.62 22.35 5.85
C GLU A 170 22.72 23.74 6.51
N ASN A 171 21.57 24.35 6.85
CA ASN A 171 21.53 25.63 7.56
C ASN A 171 22.23 25.56 8.92
N ARG A 172 21.95 24.52 9.73
CA ARG A 172 22.64 24.29 11.00
C ARG A 172 24.15 24.17 10.80
N ARG A 173 24.59 23.42 9.78
CA ARG A 173 26.02 23.30 9.49
C ARG A 173 26.61 24.65 9.05
N GLN A 174 25.92 25.44 8.23
CA GLN A 174 26.41 26.78 7.86
C GLN A 174 26.60 27.67 9.11
N LEU A 175 25.70 27.61 10.10
CA LEU A 175 25.81 28.34 11.36
C LEU A 175 27.00 27.89 12.23
N PHE A 176 27.30 26.59 12.27
CA PHE A 176 28.38 26.04 13.12
C PHE A 176 29.72 25.82 12.40
N SER A 177 29.74 25.78 11.08
CA SER A 177 30.93 25.49 10.26
C SER A 177 31.54 26.76 9.66
N ALA A 178 30.75 27.81 9.41
CA ALA A 178 31.28 29.10 8.91
C ALA A 178 32.16 29.85 9.93
N THR A 179 32.15 29.45 11.20
CA THR A 179 33.01 30.02 12.25
C THR A 179 34.44 29.47 12.22
N THR A 180 34.71 28.37 11.51
CA THR A 180 36.04 27.73 11.50
C THR A 180 36.92 28.11 10.29
N SER A 181 36.35 28.71 9.24
CA SER A 181 37.08 28.96 7.98
C SER A 181 37.41 30.44 7.70
N LYS A 182 36.85 31.41 8.44
CA LYS A 182 37.28 32.82 8.37
C LYS A 182 38.17 33.28 9.51
N GLU A 183 38.31 32.47 10.56
CA GLU A 183 39.09 32.81 11.74
C GLU A 183 39.97 31.61 12.11
N ALA A 184 41.04 31.39 11.35
CA ALA A 184 42.15 30.54 11.78
C ALA A 184 43.02 31.25 12.84
N SER A 185 42.44 32.07 13.72
CA SER A 185 43.08 32.45 14.97
C SER A 185 42.71 31.39 16.00
N ASN A 186 43.59 30.39 16.11
CA ASN A 186 43.52 29.28 17.05
C ASN A 186 42.99 29.70 18.44
N PRO A 187 41.83 29.24 18.92
CA PRO A 187 41.34 29.58 20.26
C PRO A 187 42.07 28.79 21.38
N PHE A 188 42.99 27.89 21.00
CA PHE A 188 43.81 27.10 21.92
C PHE A 188 45.30 27.51 21.95
N VAL A 189 45.70 28.56 21.22
CA VAL A 189 47.02 29.15 21.42
C VAL A 189 46.96 30.07 22.64
N ARG A 190 47.12 29.43 23.80
CA ARG A 190 47.72 29.96 25.04
C ARG A 190 47.57 31.46 25.26
N GLN A 191 46.59 31.83 26.07
CA GLN A 191 46.83 32.87 27.07
C GLN A 191 47.97 32.40 28.00
N ARG A 192 49.22 32.71 27.62
CA ARG A 192 50.27 32.95 28.61
C ARG A 192 50.43 34.46 28.69
N PRO A 193 49.88 35.13 29.73
CA PRO A 193 50.38 36.43 30.10
C PRO A 193 51.84 36.21 30.51
N LEU A 194 52.81 36.76 29.78
CA LEU A 194 54.15 36.97 30.32
C LEU A 194 54.02 38.00 31.44
N ALA A 195 53.81 37.49 32.65
CA ALA A 195 53.93 38.25 33.87
C ALA A 195 55.41 38.66 34.03
N ASN A 196 55.70 39.90 33.65
CA ASN A 196 56.88 40.59 34.11
C ASN A 196 56.59 41.11 35.53
N LYS A 197 56.90 40.33 36.56
CA LYS A 197 56.96 40.84 37.94
C LYS A 197 57.87 39.98 38.80
N SER A 198 59.11 40.45 38.94
CA SER A 198 59.95 40.10 40.08
C SER A 198 59.36 40.71 41.36
N THR A 199 59.45 39.93 42.43
CA THR A 199 59.41 40.25 43.87
C THR A 199 58.10 40.63 44.57
N ALA A 200 57.70 39.71 45.46
CA ALA A 200 57.26 39.88 46.85
C ALA A 200 55.76 40.05 47.21
N SER A 201 55.40 39.20 48.18
CA SER A 201 54.35 39.23 49.21
C SER A 201 52.94 38.69 48.94
N SER A 202 52.62 37.68 49.75
CA SER A 202 51.38 37.42 50.50
C SER A 202 50.08 36.99 49.79
N SER A 203 49.62 35.80 50.23
CA SER A 203 48.23 35.37 50.48
C SER A 203 47.26 35.24 49.30
N ASN A 204 46.93 33.99 48.91
CA ASN A 204 45.61 33.37 49.18
C ASN A 204 45.35 32.11 48.33
N SER A 205 44.81 31.10 49.03
CA SER A 205 43.75 30.14 48.67
C SER A 205 43.80 29.31 47.37
N PRO A 206 43.67 27.96 47.46
CA PRO A 206 43.44 27.10 46.30
C PRO A 206 41.94 27.02 45.94
N PRO A 207 41.58 26.93 44.64
CA PRO A 207 40.19 26.70 44.24
C PRO A 207 39.77 25.23 44.38
N PRO A 208 38.46 24.99 44.56
CA PRO A 208 37.88 23.71 44.94
C PRO A 208 37.65 22.85 43.69
N TRP A 209 38.00 21.57 43.76
CA TRP A 209 37.51 20.42 42.96
C TRP A 209 38.55 19.29 42.87
N ALA A 210 39.41 19.16 43.88
CA ALA A 210 40.07 17.89 44.17
C ALA A 210 39.29 17.21 45.30
N ASN A 211 38.45 16.24 44.95
CA ASN A 211 37.96 15.26 45.90
C ASN A 211 38.64 13.94 45.57
N ASP A 212 39.36 13.42 46.54
CA ASP A 212 40.14 12.18 46.48
C ASP A 212 39.22 10.96 46.29
N SER A 213 39.65 10.04 45.43
CA SER A 213 39.37 8.62 45.58
C SER A 213 40.46 7.80 44.88
N SER A 214 41.20 7.11 45.73
CA SER A 214 42.33 6.22 45.52
C SER A 214 42.07 5.02 44.59
N ASN A 215 43.00 4.74 43.66
CA ASN A 215 43.54 3.38 43.49
C ASN A 215 44.83 3.33 42.64
N SER A 216 45.90 2.84 43.28
CA SER A 216 47.02 2.00 42.78
C SER A 216 47.60 2.16 41.35
N SER A 217 48.87 2.61 41.32
CA SER A 217 50.09 2.20 40.56
C SER A 217 50.03 1.12 39.45
N PRO A 218 51.04 0.98 38.54
CA PRO A 218 52.38 1.59 38.60
C PRO A 218 53.04 2.07 37.28
N LEU A 219 54.23 2.67 37.44
CA LEU A 219 55.41 2.60 36.55
C LEU A 219 55.24 2.98 35.06
N PHE A 220 55.72 4.17 34.67
CA PHE A 220 56.68 4.26 33.55
C PHE A 220 57.61 5.47 33.69
N GLN A 221 58.86 5.16 33.40
CA GLN A 221 60.09 5.90 33.63
C GLN A 221 60.16 7.22 32.86
N ARG A 222 60.48 8.30 33.58
CA ARG A 222 60.91 9.58 33.02
C ARG A 222 62.33 9.44 32.45
N LYS A 223 62.52 9.70 31.16
CA LYS A 223 63.83 10.02 30.58
C LYS A 223 63.74 11.42 29.95
N GLN A 224 64.42 12.37 30.57
CA GLN A 224 64.73 13.68 30.00
C GLN A 224 65.83 13.50 28.96
N ALA A 225 65.63 14.10 27.78
CA ALA A 225 66.68 14.54 26.89
C ALA A 225 66.21 15.86 26.28
N ASP A 226 66.85 16.95 26.70
CA ASP A 226 66.88 18.22 25.96
C ASP A 226 67.68 18.02 24.68
N THR A 227 67.26 18.64 23.57
CA THR A 227 68.08 19.28 22.51
C THR A 227 67.28 19.37 21.18
N GLU A 228 67.02 20.62 20.79
CA GLU A 228 66.85 21.17 19.42
C GLU A 228 65.59 20.86 18.56
N SER A 229 64.84 21.95 18.32
CA SER A 229 64.47 22.46 16.98
C SER A 229 63.64 21.58 16.01
N GLN A 230 62.32 21.83 15.96
CA GLN A 230 61.38 21.66 14.83
C GLN A 230 61.31 20.26 14.11
N PRO A 231 60.09 19.71 13.93
CA PRO A 231 59.20 20.26 12.90
C PRO A 231 57.74 20.38 13.38
N LEU A 232 57.28 21.62 13.51
CA LEU A 232 55.85 21.97 13.67
C LEU A 232 55.04 21.69 12.36
N ILE A 233 55.69 21.25 11.28
CA ILE A 233 55.04 20.98 9.99
C ILE A 233 54.32 19.61 9.95
N GLN A 234 54.67 18.65 10.82
CA GLN A 234 54.02 17.32 10.81
C GLN A 234 52.57 17.34 11.34
N GLN A 235 52.18 18.38 12.09
CA GLN A 235 50.81 18.52 12.62
C GLN A 235 49.89 19.28 11.67
N GLN A 236 50.44 20.09 10.75
CA GLN A 236 49.63 20.84 9.78
C GLN A 236 49.20 19.97 8.57
N ASN A 237 49.94 18.91 8.24
CA ASN A 237 49.60 18.03 7.12
C ASN A 237 48.51 16.99 7.45
N GLN A 238 48.21 16.75 8.74
CA GLN A 238 47.09 15.88 9.14
C GLN A 238 45.72 16.58 9.11
N GLN A 239 45.68 17.92 9.01
CA GLN A 239 44.41 18.65 8.85
C GLN A 239 43.96 18.74 7.38
N GLN A 240 44.86 18.56 6.41
CA GLN A 240 44.50 18.57 4.99
C GLN A 240 43.86 17.26 4.52
N GLN A 241 43.94 16.17 5.30
CA GLN A 241 43.38 14.87 4.91
C GLN A 241 41.95 14.63 5.40
N MET A 242 41.39 15.52 6.23
CA MET A 242 40.00 15.46 6.68
C MET A 242 39.03 16.28 5.80
N VAL A 243 39.55 17.27 5.08
CA VAL A 243 38.78 18.09 4.11
C VAL A 243 38.21 17.27 2.93
N PRO A 244 38.93 16.28 2.34
CA PRO A 244 38.42 15.52 1.18
C PRO A 244 37.17 14.68 1.49
N LEU A 245 37.07 14.15 2.72
CA LEU A 245 35.89 13.38 3.16
C LEU A 245 34.65 14.27 3.31
N GLN A 246 34.85 15.54 3.69
CA GLN A 246 33.76 16.48 3.92
C GLN A 246 33.15 16.98 2.61
N ASP A 247 33.99 17.28 1.61
CA ASP A 247 33.53 17.70 0.27
C ASP A 247 32.77 16.58 -0.46
N SER A 248 33.23 15.33 -0.35
CA SER A 248 32.53 14.17 -0.92
C SER A 248 31.11 14.01 -0.36
N TYR A 249 30.96 14.19 0.96
CA TYR A 249 29.66 14.11 1.61
C TYR A 249 28.73 15.26 1.20
N MET A 250 29.27 16.48 1.05
CA MET A 250 28.49 17.64 0.58
C MET A 250 27.99 17.45 -0.85
N GLN A 251 28.85 16.94 -1.74
CA GLN A 251 28.49 16.67 -3.12
C GLN A 251 27.39 15.60 -3.23
N SER A 252 27.54 14.48 -2.51
CA SER A 252 26.53 13.40 -2.50
C SER A 252 25.15 13.89 -2.03
N ARG A 253 25.14 14.82 -1.08
CA ARG A 253 23.91 15.41 -0.54
C ARG A 253 23.26 16.40 -1.51
N ALA A 254 24.04 17.23 -2.18
CA ALA A 254 23.53 18.13 -3.23
C ALA A 254 22.93 17.33 -4.39
N GLU A 255 23.61 16.27 -4.82
CA GLU A 255 23.09 15.32 -5.82
C GLU A 255 21.81 14.64 -5.34
N ALA A 256 21.75 14.22 -4.07
CA ALA A 256 20.54 13.65 -3.48
C ALA A 256 19.34 14.60 -3.56
N LEU A 257 19.54 15.89 -3.28
CA LEU A 257 18.49 16.90 -3.36
C LEU A 257 18.00 17.09 -4.80
N HIS A 258 18.91 17.21 -5.75
CA HIS A 258 18.56 17.34 -7.16
C HIS A 258 17.76 16.13 -7.67
N ASN A 259 18.17 14.92 -7.28
CA ASN A 259 17.45 13.69 -7.63
C ASN A 259 16.06 13.62 -7.00
N VAL A 260 15.91 14.10 -5.76
CA VAL A 260 14.60 14.19 -5.09
C VAL A 260 13.70 15.21 -5.79
N GLU A 261 14.22 16.38 -6.15
CA GLU A 261 13.47 17.43 -6.86
C GLU A 261 12.98 16.96 -8.23
N SER A 262 13.85 16.34 -9.02
CA SER A 262 13.48 15.72 -10.29
C SER A 262 12.40 14.65 -10.11
N THR A 263 12.52 13.81 -9.07
CA THR A 263 11.52 12.78 -8.77
C THR A 263 10.18 13.42 -8.37
N ILE A 264 10.16 14.46 -7.54
CA ILE A 264 8.93 15.18 -7.18
C ILE A 264 8.25 15.77 -8.41
N HIS A 265 9.02 16.34 -9.36
CA HIS A 265 8.47 16.89 -10.59
C HIS A 265 7.81 15.81 -11.46
N GLU A 266 8.49 14.67 -11.66
CA GLU A 266 7.93 13.53 -12.39
C GLU A 266 6.68 12.96 -11.73
N LEU A 267 6.68 12.81 -10.40
CA LEU A 267 5.50 12.41 -9.64
C LEU A 267 4.37 13.41 -9.77
N GLY A 268 4.67 14.71 -9.92
CA GLY A 268 3.69 15.74 -10.21
C GLY A 268 2.93 15.47 -11.50
N SER A 269 3.63 15.03 -12.55
CA SER A 269 3.01 14.64 -13.82
C SER A 269 2.09 13.42 -13.65
N ILE A 270 2.58 12.36 -12.98
CA ILE A 270 1.79 11.15 -12.70
C ILE A 270 0.57 11.48 -11.83
N PHE A 271 0.74 12.35 -10.82
CA PHE A 271 -0.32 12.76 -9.92
C PHE A 271 -1.41 13.53 -10.66
N THR A 272 -1.04 14.46 -11.54
CA THR A 272 -2.01 15.18 -12.38
C THR A 272 -2.74 14.21 -13.31
N GLN A 273 -2.04 13.25 -13.91
CA GLN A 273 -2.66 12.23 -14.76
C GLN A 273 -3.66 11.36 -13.98
N LEU A 274 -3.30 10.91 -12.79
CA LEU A 274 -4.21 10.15 -11.93
C LEU A 274 -5.37 11.02 -11.45
N ALA A 275 -5.13 12.30 -11.13
CA ALA A 275 -6.17 13.22 -10.73
C ALA A 275 -7.19 13.47 -11.84
N THR A 276 -6.75 13.67 -13.09
CA THR A 276 -7.67 13.85 -14.23
C THR A 276 -8.43 12.57 -14.53
N MET A 277 -7.77 11.43 -14.45
CA MET A 277 -8.36 10.11 -14.65
C MET A 277 -9.43 9.79 -13.61
N VAL A 278 -9.18 10.12 -12.34
CA VAL A 278 -10.14 9.95 -11.23
C VAL A 278 -11.24 11.02 -11.27
N SER A 279 -10.94 12.27 -11.64
CA SER A 279 -11.95 13.34 -11.69
C SER A 279 -12.94 13.19 -12.85
N GLN A 280 -12.48 12.67 -14.00
CA GLN A 280 -13.35 12.45 -15.16
C GLN A 280 -14.39 11.36 -14.92
N GLN A 281 -14.15 10.44 -13.99
CA GLN A 281 -15.03 9.30 -13.72
C GLN A 281 -16.10 9.60 -12.67
N GLY A 282 -16.19 10.85 -12.20
CA GLY A 282 -17.12 11.23 -11.14
C GLY A 282 -16.69 10.67 -9.78
N GLU A 283 -17.00 11.40 -8.73
CA GLU A 283 -16.74 11.04 -7.35
C GLU A 283 -17.42 9.70 -6.99
N LEU A 284 -16.74 8.57 -7.24
CA LEU A 284 -17.08 7.28 -6.65
C LEU A 284 -16.58 7.27 -5.21
N ALA A 285 -17.23 8.08 -4.37
CA ALA A 285 -17.18 7.94 -2.93
C ALA A 285 -17.80 6.57 -2.59
N ILE A 286 -16.98 5.52 -2.62
CA ILE A 286 -17.21 4.20 -2.03
C ILE A 286 -18.70 3.79 -2.15
N ARG A 287 -19.14 3.47 -3.37
CA ARG A 287 -20.49 2.95 -3.64
C ARG A 287 -20.64 1.54 -3.09
N ILE A 288 -20.84 1.45 -1.78
CA ILE A 288 -21.45 0.26 -1.16
C ILE A 288 -22.96 0.27 -1.45
N ASP A 289 -23.55 1.46 -1.60
CA ASP A 289 -25.01 1.63 -1.71
C ASP A 289 -25.59 1.21 -3.07
N GLU A 290 -24.83 1.35 -4.15
CA GLU A 290 -25.35 1.08 -5.51
C GLU A 290 -25.46 -0.42 -5.81
N ASN A 291 -24.50 -1.22 -5.33
CA ASN A 291 -24.61 -2.67 -5.39
C ASN A 291 -25.73 -3.20 -4.47
N MET A 292 -26.12 -2.44 -3.42
CA MET A 292 -27.23 -2.83 -2.54
C MET A 292 -28.57 -2.74 -3.28
N GLU A 293 -28.79 -1.69 -4.05
CA GLU A 293 -30.02 -1.50 -4.84
C GLU A 293 -30.19 -2.60 -5.90
N ASP A 294 -29.12 -2.94 -6.62
CA ASP A 294 -29.14 -4.02 -7.61
C ASP A 294 -29.35 -5.40 -6.94
N THR A 295 -28.76 -5.64 -5.77
CA THR A 295 -29.07 -6.87 -5.01
C THR A 295 -30.50 -6.89 -4.51
N LEU A 296 -31.06 -5.76 -4.11
CA LEU A 296 -32.46 -5.66 -3.67
C LEU A 296 -33.41 -5.97 -4.83
N ALA A 297 -33.20 -5.37 -6.01
CA ALA A 297 -34.00 -5.63 -7.20
C ALA A 297 -33.94 -7.11 -7.64
N ASN A 298 -32.74 -7.71 -7.61
CA ASN A 298 -32.56 -9.12 -7.95
C ASN A 298 -33.19 -10.07 -6.91
N VAL A 299 -33.09 -9.74 -5.62
CA VAL A 299 -33.73 -10.51 -4.53
C VAL A 299 -35.24 -10.40 -4.60
N GLU A 300 -35.78 -9.20 -4.88
CA GLU A 300 -37.22 -8.98 -5.05
C GLU A 300 -37.75 -9.72 -6.28
N GLY A 301 -37.01 -9.70 -7.39
CA GLY A 301 -37.31 -10.50 -8.58
C GLY A 301 -37.33 -12.00 -8.28
N ALA A 302 -36.35 -12.50 -7.53
CA ALA A 302 -36.29 -13.89 -7.10
C ALA A 302 -37.44 -14.27 -6.16
N GLN A 303 -37.80 -13.38 -5.22
CA GLN A 303 -38.95 -13.55 -4.33
C GLN A 303 -40.26 -13.61 -5.13
N GLY A 304 -40.42 -12.77 -6.15
CA GLY A 304 -41.57 -12.79 -7.05
C GLY A 304 -41.70 -14.12 -7.80
N GLN A 305 -40.58 -14.67 -8.29
CA GLN A 305 -40.59 -15.99 -8.94
C GLN A 305 -40.91 -17.14 -7.97
N LEU A 306 -40.36 -17.08 -6.74
CA LEU A 306 -40.65 -18.06 -5.70
C LEU A 306 -42.13 -18.04 -5.30
N MET A 307 -42.71 -16.84 -5.18
CA MET A 307 -44.11 -16.66 -4.84
C MET A 307 -45.02 -17.17 -5.96
N ARG A 308 -44.67 -16.93 -7.23
CA ARG A 308 -45.37 -17.50 -8.38
C ARG A 308 -45.33 -19.04 -8.38
N TYR A 309 -44.17 -19.63 -8.08
CA TYR A 309 -44.02 -21.08 -7.97
C TYR A 309 -44.82 -21.68 -6.81
N LEU A 310 -44.80 -21.04 -5.64
CA LEU A 310 -45.61 -21.48 -4.50
C LEU A 310 -47.10 -21.41 -4.82
N ASN A 311 -47.54 -20.37 -5.53
CA ASN A 311 -48.94 -20.21 -5.94
C ASN A 311 -49.35 -21.26 -6.98
N SER A 312 -48.47 -21.64 -7.92
CA SER A 312 -48.75 -22.73 -8.87
C SER A 312 -48.82 -24.10 -8.18
N ILE A 313 -47.95 -24.36 -7.20
CA ILE A 313 -48.00 -25.57 -6.37
C ILE A 313 -49.29 -25.63 -5.53
N SER A 314 -49.70 -24.49 -4.95
CA SER A 314 -50.94 -24.38 -4.18
C SER A 314 -52.17 -24.67 -5.03
N SER A 315 -52.21 -24.13 -6.25
CA SER A 315 -53.33 -24.33 -7.19
C SER A 315 -53.59 -25.81 -7.51
N ASN A 316 -52.52 -26.62 -7.61
CA ASN A 316 -52.64 -28.07 -7.87
C ASN A 316 -53.34 -28.86 -6.74
N ARG A 317 -53.52 -28.28 -5.54
CA ARG A 317 -54.28 -28.93 -4.47
C ARG A 317 -55.75 -29.13 -4.84
N TRP A 318 -56.33 -28.20 -5.61
CA TRP A 318 -57.72 -28.33 -6.06
C TRP A 318 -57.87 -29.41 -7.14
N LEU A 319 -56.84 -29.61 -7.96
CA LEU A 319 -56.77 -30.73 -8.91
C LEU A 319 -56.65 -32.08 -8.18
N MET A 320 -55.80 -32.16 -7.14
CA MET A 320 -55.70 -33.35 -6.28
C MET A 320 -57.01 -33.67 -5.57
N ILE A 321 -57.73 -32.67 -5.04
CA ILE A 321 -59.03 -32.88 -4.37
C ILE A 321 -60.06 -33.49 -5.33
N LYS A 322 -60.07 -33.05 -6.59
CA LYS A 322 -60.99 -33.56 -7.62
C LYS A 322 -60.70 -35.01 -7.97
N ILE A 323 -59.42 -35.36 -8.16
CA ILE A 323 -59.01 -36.75 -8.44
C ILE A 323 -59.38 -37.67 -7.27
N PHE A 324 -59.16 -37.20 -6.03
CA PHE A 324 -59.53 -37.95 -4.83
C PHE A 324 -61.04 -38.16 -4.72
N PHE A 325 -61.86 -37.14 -5.04
CA PHE A 325 -63.31 -37.26 -5.06
C PHE A 325 -63.79 -38.30 -6.08
N VAL A 326 -63.23 -38.31 -7.28
CA VAL A 326 -63.54 -39.32 -8.30
C VAL A 326 -63.19 -40.73 -7.83
N LEU A 327 -62.06 -40.92 -7.15
CA LEU A 327 -61.67 -42.21 -6.56
C LEU A 327 -62.65 -42.67 -5.47
N ILE A 328 -63.12 -41.78 -4.60
CA ILE A 328 -64.12 -42.11 -3.57
C ILE A 328 -65.44 -42.54 -4.20
N VAL A 329 -65.92 -41.79 -5.21
CA VAL A 329 -67.16 -42.14 -5.92
C VAL A 329 -67.03 -43.50 -6.61
N PHE A 330 -65.90 -43.74 -7.28
CA PHE A 330 -65.61 -45.04 -7.90
C PHE A 330 -65.60 -46.18 -6.87
N LEU A 331 -64.97 -45.97 -5.71
CA LEU A 331 -64.92 -46.96 -4.62
C LEU A 331 -66.31 -47.25 -4.04
N MET A 332 -67.15 -46.22 -3.88
CA MET A 332 -68.54 -46.38 -3.42
C MET A 332 -69.39 -47.18 -4.41
N ILE A 333 -69.26 -46.89 -5.71
CA ILE A 333 -69.94 -47.64 -6.77
C ILE A 333 -69.44 -49.09 -6.79
N PHE A 334 -68.12 -49.30 -6.71
CA PHE A 334 -67.53 -50.64 -6.68
C PHE A 334 -68.03 -51.45 -5.46
N LEU A 335 -68.03 -50.87 -4.26
CA LEU A 335 -68.54 -51.55 -3.07
C LEU A 335 -70.03 -51.89 -3.19
N PHE A 336 -70.85 -51.00 -3.75
CA PHE A 336 -72.29 -51.24 -3.89
C PHE A 336 -72.65 -52.25 -4.98
N PHE A 337 -71.84 -52.36 -6.03
CA PHE A 337 -72.10 -53.28 -7.15
C PHE A 337 -71.36 -54.62 -7.05
N VAL A 338 -70.27 -54.70 -6.29
CA VAL A 338 -69.46 -55.92 -6.15
C VAL A 338 -69.68 -56.63 -4.81
N ALA A 339 -70.09 -55.93 -3.74
CA ALA A 339 -70.57 -56.57 -2.51
C ALA A 339 -72.09 -56.84 -2.58
#